data_AF-A0AAV2PT66-F1
#
_entry.id   AF-A0AAV2PT66-F1
#
_cell.length_a   1.000
_cell.length_b   1.000
_cell.length_c   1.000
_cell.angle_alpha   90.00
_cell.angle_beta   90.00
_cell.angle_gamma   90.00
#
_symmetry.space_group_name_H-M   'P 1'
#
loop_
_entity.id
_entity.type
_entity.pdbx_description
1 polymer ?
#
loop_
_entity_poly.entity_id
_entity_poly.type
_entity_poly.pdbx_seq_one_letter_code
_entity_poly.pdbx_strand_id
1 'polypeptide(L)'
;APEYFNERWLNKIKPDIGDNWRLKVSNLRKLQQGIIDYYQEQLGQNIKHFPLPDLNQIAEHNEPENLGRLLQLILGCAVNCERKQHHIEAIMSMEESVQAVIMGAIQELMTREGSPGVDLSATDPLSSPGLGSGPASFHPHLKTILEQLESTTQDRDETIKRCHALEQQVSLLTEEKTGLYDERDQLMSRLEALEGTGGEGGPSTLRYKDLKKQIDTLQDDLFKIETSRDEYRVRVEVLERENQEIQTRNDELQQLAEEARSLKDEVDAPNRNA
;
A
#
# COMPACT_ATOMS: atom_id res chain seq x y z
N ALA A 1 -32.03 -12.06 -10.82
CA ALA A 1 -31.45 -11.73 -12.14
C ALA A 1 -30.62 -12.90 -12.68
N PRO A 2 -31.28 -13.96 -13.21
CA PRO A 2 -30.58 -15.14 -13.72
C PRO A 2 -29.72 -14.85 -14.96
N GLU A 3 -30.05 -13.80 -15.72
CA GLU A 3 -29.27 -13.36 -16.88
C GLU A 3 -27.84 -12.91 -16.49
N TYR A 4 -27.71 -12.23 -15.34
CA TYR A 4 -26.43 -11.73 -14.83
C TYR A 4 -25.71 -12.76 -13.96
N PHE A 5 -26.40 -13.29 -12.94
CA PHE A 5 -25.90 -14.34 -12.06
C PHE A 5 -26.19 -15.73 -12.65
N ASN A 6 -25.65 -16.00 -13.84
CA ASN A 6 -25.85 -17.26 -14.56
C ASN A 6 -24.90 -18.38 -14.06
N GLU A 7 -25.03 -19.58 -14.62
CA GLU A 7 -24.21 -20.75 -14.23
C GLU A 7 -22.69 -20.50 -14.38
N ARG A 8 -22.26 -19.71 -15.36
CA ARG A 8 -20.84 -19.37 -15.52
C ARG A 8 -20.32 -18.52 -14.38
N TRP A 9 -21.14 -17.60 -13.87
CA TRP A 9 -20.81 -16.83 -12.67
C TRP A 9 -20.81 -17.73 -11.44
N LEU A 10 -21.82 -18.60 -11.30
CA LEU A 10 -21.94 -19.50 -10.17
C LEU A 10 -20.76 -20.49 -10.07
N ASN A 11 -20.23 -20.95 -11.20
CA ASN A 11 -19.03 -21.80 -11.26
C ASN A 11 -17.77 -21.14 -10.68
N LYS A 12 -17.76 -19.81 -10.51
CA LYS A 12 -16.65 -19.11 -9.83
C LYS A 12 -16.70 -19.31 -8.32
N ILE A 13 -17.85 -19.66 -7.76
CA ILE A 13 -18.06 -19.92 -6.34
C ILE A 13 -17.76 -21.39 -6.06
N LYS A 14 -16.85 -21.66 -5.11
CA LYS A 14 -16.52 -23.04 -4.74
C LYS A 14 -17.55 -23.58 -3.75
N PRO A 15 -18.28 -24.68 -4.05
CA PRO A 15 -19.12 -25.36 -3.07
C PRO A 15 -18.25 -26.14 -2.07
N ASP A 16 -18.87 -26.63 -0.99
CA ASP A 16 -18.31 -27.59 -0.03
C ASP A 16 -16.97 -27.19 0.61
N ILE A 17 -16.84 -25.91 0.98
CA ILE A 17 -15.62 -25.32 1.55
C ILE A 17 -15.40 -25.60 3.06
N GLY A 18 -16.36 -26.27 3.73
CA GLY A 18 -16.29 -26.59 5.16
C GLY A 18 -16.00 -25.37 6.04
N ASP A 19 -15.09 -25.51 7.00
CA ASP A 19 -14.66 -24.44 7.90
C ASP A 19 -13.45 -23.63 7.40
N ASN A 20 -13.10 -23.76 6.12
CA ASN A 20 -12.02 -23.00 5.54
C ASN A 20 -12.44 -21.53 5.33
N TRP A 21 -12.24 -20.70 6.35
CA TRP A 21 -12.60 -19.29 6.35
C TRP A 21 -11.94 -18.51 5.20
N ARG A 22 -10.72 -18.89 4.76
CA ARG A 22 -10.06 -18.24 3.61
C ARG A 22 -10.82 -18.47 2.30
N LEU A 23 -11.35 -19.68 2.11
CA LEU A 23 -12.21 -19.98 0.96
C LEU A 23 -13.57 -19.30 1.09
N LYS A 24 -14.12 -19.18 2.32
CA LYS A 24 -15.33 -18.38 2.59
C LYS A 24 -15.13 -16.93 2.16
N VAL A 25 -14.06 -16.26 2.62
CA VAL A 25 -13.70 -14.89 2.19
C VAL A 25 -13.55 -14.78 0.68
N SER A 26 -12.90 -15.75 0.03
CA SER A 26 -12.72 -15.74 -1.43
C SER A 26 -14.06 -15.79 -2.19
N ASN A 27 -14.99 -16.64 -1.73
CA ASN A 27 -16.33 -16.72 -2.30
C ASN A 27 -17.13 -15.44 -2.03
N LEU A 28 -17.08 -14.92 -0.80
CA LEU A 28 -17.76 -13.69 -0.42
C LEU A 28 -17.26 -12.47 -1.20
N ARG A 29 -15.96 -12.38 -1.50
CA ARG A 29 -15.41 -11.32 -2.36
C ARG A 29 -15.97 -11.36 -3.77
N LYS A 30 -16.09 -12.56 -4.35
CA LYS A 30 -16.71 -12.74 -5.68
C LYS A 30 -18.19 -12.37 -5.68
N LEU A 31 -18.90 -12.74 -4.62
CA LEU A 31 -20.31 -12.38 -4.42
C LEU A 31 -20.48 -10.86 -4.30
N GLN A 32 -19.72 -10.22 -3.40
CA GLN A 32 -19.75 -8.77 -3.19
C GLN A 32 -19.41 -8.02 -4.48
N GLN A 33 -18.37 -8.44 -5.20
CA GLN A 33 -18.02 -7.82 -6.47
C GLN A 33 -19.16 -7.96 -7.49
N GLY A 34 -19.72 -9.16 -7.65
CA GLY A 34 -20.84 -9.38 -8.58
C GLY A 34 -22.08 -8.56 -8.24
N ILE A 35 -22.36 -8.34 -6.95
CA ILE A 35 -23.44 -7.46 -6.50
C ILE A 35 -23.14 -6.00 -6.88
N ILE A 36 -21.94 -5.50 -6.58
CA ILE A 36 -21.53 -4.12 -6.92
C ILE A 36 -21.61 -3.88 -8.43
N ASP A 37 -21.10 -4.82 -9.22
CA ASP A 37 -21.14 -4.73 -10.69
C ASP A 37 -22.58 -4.77 -11.19
N TYR A 38 -23.46 -5.61 -10.62
CA TYR A 38 -24.89 -5.62 -10.96
C TYR A 38 -25.57 -4.26 -10.69
N TYR A 39 -25.30 -3.64 -9.53
CA TYR A 39 -25.82 -2.31 -9.22
C TYR A 39 -25.38 -1.27 -10.24
N GLN A 40 -24.10 -1.27 -10.61
CA GLN A 40 -23.54 -0.28 -11.54
C GLN A 40 -23.97 -0.53 -12.99
N GLU A 41 -23.86 -1.76 -13.47
CA GLU A 41 -24.04 -2.11 -14.89
C GLU A 41 -25.49 -2.36 -15.27
N GLN A 42 -26.31 -2.91 -14.37
CA GLN A 42 -27.70 -3.30 -14.68
C GLN A 42 -28.72 -2.34 -14.07
N LEU A 43 -28.47 -1.84 -12.85
CA LEU A 43 -29.40 -0.92 -12.17
C LEU A 43 -29.04 0.56 -12.41
N GLY A 44 -27.82 0.85 -12.88
CA GLY A 44 -27.35 2.23 -13.05
C GLY A 44 -27.21 2.99 -11.73
N GLN A 45 -27.13 2.28 -10.61
CA GLN A 45 -27.11 2.80 -9.26
C GLN A 45 -25.69 2.72 -8.66
N ASN A 46 -25.31 3.73 -7.89
CA ASN A 46 -23.97 3.81 -7.32
C ASN A 46 -24.01 3.62 -5.80
N ILE A 47 -23.87 2.36 -5.40
CA ILE A 47 -23.86 1.97 -3.99
C ILE A 47 -22.55 2.28 -3.24
N LYS A 48 -21.61 3.04 -3.82
CA LYS A 48 -20.32 3.38 -3.15
C LYS A 48 -20.48 4.17 -1.85
N HIS A 49 -21.63 4.83 -1.66
CA HIS A 49 -21.95 5.55 -0.42
C HIS A 49 -22.57 4.66 0.67
N PHE A 50 -22.89 3.41 0.34
CA PHE A 50 -23.38 2.43 1.30
C PHE A 50 -22.20 1.73 2.00
N PRO A 51 -22.23 1.54 3.33
CA PRO A 51 -21.16 0.87 4.06
C PRO A 51 -21.05 -0.60 3.62
N LEU A 52 -19.96 -0.93 2.93
CA LEU A 52 -19.70 -2.29 2.48
C LEU A 52 -19.42 -3.23 3.67
N PRO A 53 -19.95 -4.46 3.67
CA PRO A 53 -19.71 -5.43 4.74
C PRO A 53 -18.25 -5.86 4.82
N ASP A 54 -17.72 -6.03 6.04
CA ASP A 54 -16.40 -6.64 6.26
C ASP A 54 -16.50 -8.17 6.11
N LEU A 55 -15.99 -8.66 4.97
CA LEU A 55 -16.05 -10.07 4.62
C LEU A 55 -15.19 -10.97 5.53
N ASN A 56 -14.18 -10.43 6.21
CA ASN A 56 -13.36 -11.22 7.13
C ASN A 56 -14.15 -11.49 8.42
N GLN A 57 -14.89 -10.49 8.92
CA GLN A 57 -15.78 -10.65 10.08
C GLN A 57 -16.87 -11.70 9.83
N ILE A 58 -17.42 -11.73 8.61
CA ILE A 58 -18.39 -12.77 8.21
C ILE A 58 -17.73 -14.15 8.18
N ALA A 59 -16.57 -14.27 7.53
CA ALA A 59 -15.97 -15.58 7.25
C ALA A 59 -15.27 -16.22 8.47
N GLU A 60 -14.64 -15.41 9.31
CA GLU A 60 -13.83 -15.86 10.45
C GLU A 60 -14.64 -15.88 11.75
N HIS A 61 -15.49 -14.88 11.97
CA HIS A 61 -16.22 -14.70 13.23
C HIS A 61 -17.73 -14.98 13.13
N ASN A 62 -18.25 -15.27 11.93
CA ASN A 62 -19.69 -15.42 11.66
C ASN A 62 -20.51 -14.24 12.20
N GLU A 63 -19.97 -13.04 12.03
CA GLU A 63 -20.54 -11.82 12.60
C GLU A 63 -21.88 -11.47 11.89
N PRO A 64 -23.00 -11.39 12.64
CA PRO A 64 -24.34 -11.28 12.05
C PRO A 64 -24.65 -9.90 11.45
N GLU A 65 -24.04 -8.81 11.92
CA GLU A 65 -24.29 -7.45 11.42
C GLU A 65 -23.75 -7.29 9.99
N ASN A 66 -22.51 -7.72 9.74
CA ASN A 66 -21.89 -7.71 8.42
C ASN A 66 -22.58 -8.68 7.47
N LEU A 67 -23.04 -9.84 7.96
CA LEU A 67 -23.87 -10.74 7.17
C LEU A 67 -25.20 -10.08 6.79
N GLY A 68 -25.84 -9.38 7.73
CA GLY A 68 -27.05 -8.60 7.49
C GLY A 68 -26.87 -7.55 6.40
N ARG A 69 -25.76 -6.80 6.44
CA ARG A 69 -25.41 -5.83 5.38
C ARG A 69 -25.24 -6.47 4.01
N LEU A 70 -24.60 -7.65 3.94
CA LEU A 70 -24.47 -8.38 2.68
C LEU A 70 -25.84 -8.83 2.14
N LEU A 71 -26.70 -9.34 3.03
CA LEU A 71 -28.07 -9.74 2.67
C LEU A 71 -28.93 -8.54 2.23
N GLN A 72 -28.75 -7.37 2.84
CA GLN A 72 -29.43 -6.13 2.47
C GLN A 72 -29.08 -5.69 1.05
N LEU A 73 -27.82 -5.82 0.62
CA LEU A 73 -27.42 -5.56 -0.76
C LEU A 73 -28.06 -6.56 -1.75
N ILE A 74 -28.16 -7.83 -1.36
CA ILE A 74 -28.85 -8.85 -2.18
C ILE A 74 -30.34 -8.56 -2.27
N LEU A 75 -30.97 -8.16 -1.16
CA LEU A 75 -32.36 -7.75 -1.11
C LEU A 75 -32.61 -6.56 -2.03
N GLY A 76 -31.75 -5.54 -1.97
CA GLY A 76 -31.82 -4.39 -2.86
C GLY A 76 -31.68 -4.77 -4.34
N CYS A 77 -30.85 -5.76 -4.68
CA CYS A 77 -30.81 -6.34 -6.03
C CYS A 77 -32.15 -7.01 -6.39
N ALA A 78 -32.75 -7.77 -5.47
CA ALA A 78 -33.98 -8.51 -5.71
C ALA A 78 -35.18 -7.57 -5.97
N VAL A 79 -35.29 -6.47 -5.22
CA VAL A 79 -36.41 -5.51 -5.37
C VAL A 79 -36.22 -4.51 -6.52
N ASN A 80 -35.02 -4.40 -7.08
CA ASN A 80 -34.73 -3.53 -8.22
C ASN A 80 -34.51 -4.28 -9.56
N CYS A 81 -34.44 -5.61 -9.55
CA CYS A 81 -34.25 -6.38 -10.77
C CYS A 81 -35.47 -6.39 -11.71
N GLU A 82 -35.31 -6.91 -12.93
CA GLU A 82 -36.38 -7.04 -13.93
C GLU A 82 -37.61 -7.82 -13.41
N ARG A 83 -37.38 -8.84 -12.57
CA ARG A 83 -38.43 -9.66 -11.96
C ARG A 83 -38.78 -9.21 -10.53
N LYS A 84 -38.56 -7.94 -10.20
CA LYS A 84 -38.84 -7.38 -8.86
C LYS A 84 -40.23 -7.67 -8.34
N GLN A 85 -41.24 -7.70 -9.21
CA GLN A 85 -42.62 -7.93 -8.83
C GLN A 85 -42.81 -9.27 -8.09
N HIS A 86 -42.16 -10.34 -8.56
CA HIS A 86 -42.19 -11.65 -7.90
C HIS A 86 -41.59 -11.62 -6.49
N HIS A 87 -40.49 -10.88 -6.32
CA HIS A 87 -39.83 -10.74 -5.01
C HIS A 87 -40.62 -9.85 -4.05
N ILE A 88 -41.23 -8.77 -4.55
CA ILE A 88 -42.09 -7.87 -3.75
C ILE A 88 -43.35 -8.61 -3.28
N GLU A 89 -44.00 -9.36 -4.16
CA GLU A 89 -45.16 -10.19 -3.79
C GLU A 89 -44.80 -11.25 -2.74
N ALA A 90 -43.63 -11.88 -2.88
CA ALA A 90 -43.14 -12.81 -1.88
C ALA A 90 -42.94 -12.11 -0.51
N ILE A 91 -42.35 -10.92 -0.48
CA ILE A 91 -42.20 -10.11 0.74
C ILE A 91 -43.58 -9.79 1.36
N MET A 92 -44.55 -9.37 0.55
CA MET A 92 -45.90 -9.04 1.01
C MET A 92 -46.68 -10.25 1.56
N SER A 93 -46.25 -11.48 1.26
CA SER A 93 -46.83 -12.70 1.82
C SER A 93 -46.21 -13.13 3.16
N MET A 94 -45.12 -12.47 3.60
CA MET A 94 -44.45 -12.77 4.87
C MET A 94 -45.20 -12.13 6.06
N GLU A 95 -44.79 -12.46 7.28
CA GLU A 95 -45.33 -11.84 8.50
C GLU A 95 -45.02 -10.33 8.55
N GLU A 96 -45.95 -9.54 9.10
CA GLU A 96 -45.83 -8.07 9.20
C GLU A 96 -44.55 -7.63 9.93
N SER A 97 -44.14 -8.37 10.97
CA SER A 97 -42.89 -8.13 11.70
C SER A 97 -41.66 -8.24 10.79
N VAL A 98 -41.65 -9.19 9.86
CA VAL A 98 -40.57 -9.40 8.89
C VAL A 98 -40.65 -8.35 7.77
N GLN A 99 -41.85 -8.01 7.30
CA GLN A 99 -42.04 -6.97 6.31
C GLN A 99 -41.50 -5.62 6.79
N ALA A 100 -41.74 -5.26 8.05
CA ALA A 100 -41.25 -4.01 8.64
C ALA A 100 -39.71 -3.94 8.64
N VAL A 101 -39.03 -5.04 8.98
CA VAL A 101 -37.56 -5.13 8.95
C VAL A 101 -37.03 -5.00 7.51
N ILE A 102 -37.64 -5.70 6.56
CA ILE A 102 -37.27 -5.64 5.13
C ILE A 102 -37.50 -4.23 4.57
N MET A 103 -38.60 -3.58 4.93
CA MET A 103 -38.92 -2.22 4.51
C MET A 103 -37.89 -1.23 5.04
N GLY A 104 -37.51 -1.33 6.31
CA GLY A 104 -36.43 -0.51 6.88
C GLY A 104 -35.10 -0.71 6.15
N ALA A 105 -34.75 -1.96 5.83
CA ALA A 105 -33.52 -2.29 5.10
C ALA A 105 -33.51 -1.75 3.66
N ILE A 106 -34.66 -1.76 2.95
CA ILE A 106 -34.79 -1.17 1.61
C ILE A 106 -34.72 0.36 1.69
N GLN A 107 -35.41 0.95 2.68
CA GLN A 107 -35.44 2.39 2.85
C GLN A 107 -34.06 2.95 3.15
N GLU A 108 -33.27 2.31 4.00
CA GLU A 108 -31.87 2.67 4.28
C GLU A 108 -31.00 2.59 3.00
N LEU A 109 -31.29 1.62 2.12
CA LEU A 109 -30.58 1.46 0.85
C LEU A 109 -30.95 2.57 -0.16
N MET A 110 -32.18 3.08 -0.12
CA MET A 110 -32.70 4.10 -1.06
C MET A 110 -32.51 5.55 -0.59
N THR A 111 -32.56 5.83 0.71
CA THR A 111 -32.45 7.21 1.25
C THR A 111 -31.07 7.84 1.06
N ARG A 112 -30.06 7.05 0.69
CA ARG A 112 -28.69 7.54 0.44
C ARG A 112 -28.40 7.83 -1.04
N GLU A 113 -29.30 7.50 -1.96
CA GLU A 113 -29.09 7.63 -3.42
C GLU A 113 -29.75 8.86 -4.07
N GLY A 114 -30.36 9.78 -3.32
CA GLY A 114 -30.90 11.01 -3.90
C GLY A 114 -30.86 12.20 -2.94
N SER A 115 -30.09 13.24 -3.31
CA SER A 115 -30.15 14.66 -2.90
C SER A 115 -30.52 15.03 -1.44
N PRO A 116 -29.77 15.95 -0.79
CA PRO A 116 -30.10 16.41 0.55
C PRO A 116 -31.39 17.25 0.54
N GLY A 117 -32.31 16.96 1.46
CA GLY A 117 -33.31 17.93 1.93
C GLY A 117 -34.72 17.83 1.32
N VAL A 118 -35.45 16.77 1.64
CA VAL A 118 -36.92 16.85 1.77
C VAL A 118 -37.36 15.85 2.85
N ASP A 119 -37.42 16.32 4.10
CA ASP A 119 -38.14 15.62 5.16
C ASP A 119 -39.64 15.89 4.95
N LEU A 120 -40.29 15.03 4.16
CA LEU A 120 -41.74 14.85 4.20
C LEU A 120 -42.04 13.72 5.18
N SER A 121 -41.91 14.02 6.48
CA SER A 121 -42.46 13.20 7.56
C SER A 121 -43.45 14.02 8.39
N ALA A 122 -44.64 14.24 7.80
CA ALA A 122 -45.87 14.44 8.56
C ALA A 122 -47.04 14.04 7.68
N THR A 123 -47.25 12.74 7.57
CA THR A 123 -48.58 12.22 7.31
C THR A 123 -49.34 12.30 8.63
N ASP A 124 -50.44 13.04 8.65
CA ASP A 124 -51.60 12.63 9.43
C ASP A 124 -52.87 12.93 8.60
N PRO A 125 -53.82 11.98 8.52
CA PRO A 125 -54.90 12.00 7.54
C PRO A 125 -56.15 12.70 8.08
N LEU A 126 -57.15 12.88 7.20
CA LEU A 126 -58.56 13.23 7.43
C LEU A 126 -58.96 14.67 7.04
N SER A 127 -59.51 14.83 5.83
CA SER A 127 -60.92 15.18 5.63
C SER A 127 -61.29 15.31 4.15
N SER A 128 -62.45 14.75 3.80
CA SER A 128 -63.04 14.61 2.45
C SER A 128 -63.47 15.94 1.79
N PRO A 129 -63.81 15.94 0.49
CA PRO A 129 -64.10 17.14 -0.30
C PRO A 129 -65.56 17.59 -0.15
N GLY A 130 -65.78 18.89 0.03
CA GLY A 130 -67.10 19.50 0.11
C GLY A 130 -67.11 20.90 -0.51
N LEU A 131 -67.97 21.07 -1.52
CA LEU A 131 -68.20 22.30 -2.30
C LEU A 131 -68.67 23.50 -1.45
N GLY A 132 -68.20 24.71 -1.77
CA GLY A 132 -68.99 25.94 -1.60
C GLY A 132 -68.31 27.20 -1.03
N SER A 133 -68.27 28.25 -1.87
CA SER A 133 -68.46 29.69 -1.54
C SER A 133 -67.33 30.56 -0.97
N GLY A 134 -66.96 31.61 -1.74
CA GLY A 134 -66.63 32.96 -1.23
C GLY A 134 -65.18 33.48 -1.48
N PRO A 135 -64.98 34.68 -2.07
CA PRO A 135 -63.64 35.21 -2.38
C PRO A 135 -62.87 35.81 -1.19
N ALA A 136 -63.41 35.75 0.03
CA ALA A 136 -62.80 36.37 1.22
C ALA A 136 -61.88 35.45 2.04
N SER A 137 -61.95 34.11 1.88
CA SER A 137 -61.05 33.17 2.58
C SER A 137 -59.72 32.94 1.87
N PHE A 138 -59.61 33.38 0.60
CA PHE A 138 -58.37 33.30 -0.17
C PHE A 138 -57.27 34.25 0.34
N HIS A 139 -57.64 35.35 0.98
CA HIS A 139 -56.68 36.40 1.36
C HIS A 139 -55.68 36.00 2.46
N PRO A 140 -56.06 35.32 3.57
CA PRO A 140 -55.09 34.82 4.54
C PRO A 140 -54.22 33.71 3.95
N HIS A 141 -54.80 32.84 3.10
CA HIS A 141 -54.06 31.77 2.46
C HIS A 141 -53.02 32.30 1.46
N LEU A 142 -53.36 33.31 0.66
CA LEU A 142 -52.43 34.01 -0.24
C LEU A 142 -51.30 34.69 0.52
N LYS A 143 -51.58 35.29 1.68
CA LYS A 143 -50.54 35.88 2.54
C LYS A 143 -49.56 34.82 3.05
N THR A 144 -50.07 33.68 3.52
CA THR A 144 -49.21 32.55 3.93
C THR A 144 -48.39 32.00 2.76
N ILE A 145 -48.96 31.91 1.56
CA ILE A 145 -48.23 31.48 0.36
C ILE A 145 -47.11 32.46 0.00
N LEU A 146 -47.34 33.78 0.13
CA LEU A 146 -46.32 34.79 -0.12
C LEU A 146 -45.17 34.72 0.90
N GLU A 147 -45.48 34.55 2.19
CA GLU A 147 -44.47 34.37 3.24
C GLU A 147 -43.66 33.08 3.03
N GLN A 148 -44.31 31.99 2.63
CA GLN A 148 -43.63 30.73 2.26
C GLN A 148 -42.76 30.90 1.02
N LEU A 149 -43.21 31.66 0.01
CA LEU A 149 -42.43 31.95 -1.18
C LEU A 149 -41.19 32.79 -0.85
N GLU A 150 -41.32 33.79 0.03
CA GLU A 150 -40.22 34.62 0.50
C GLU A 150 -39.20 33.80 1.30
N SER A 151 -39.67 32.98 2.24
CA SER A 151 -38.81 32.03 2.98
C SER A 151 -38.08 31.07 2.04
N THR A 152 -38.81 30.47 1.10
CA THR A 152 -38.22 29.55 0.11
C THR A 152 -37.19 30.26 -0.77
N THR A 153 -37.43 31.53 -1.12
CA THR A 153 -36.49 32.33 -1.90
C THR A 153 -35.22 32.61 -1.11
N GLN A 154 -35.34 32.91 0.19
CA GLN A 154 -34.20 33.10 1.07
C GLN A 154 -33.38 31.81 1.23
N ASP A 155 -34.04 30.67 1.48
CA ASP A 155 -33.38 29.37 1.61
C ASP A 155 -32.66 28.96 0.32
N ARG A 156 -33.27 29.26 -0.83
CA ARG A 156 -32.65 29.07 -2.15
C ARG A 156 -31.40 29.93 -2.29
N ASP A 157 -31.46 31.20 -1.91
CA ASP A 157 -30.33 32.12 -2.04
C ASP A 157 -29.17 31.75 -1.09
N GLU A 158 -29.47 31.25 0.12
CA GLU A 158 -28.48 30.70 1.05
C GLU A 158 -27.84 29.42 0.50
N THR A 159 -28.63 28.54 -0.11
CA THR A 159 -28.14 27.33 -0.77
C THR A 159 -27.21 27.68 -1.92
N ILE A 160 -27.56 28.66 -2.75
CA ILE A 160 -26.72 29.15 -3.86
C ILE A 160 -25.37 29.66 -3.34
N LYS A 161 -25.37 30.45 -2.26
CA LYS A 161 -24.11 30.94 -1.64
C LYS A 161 -23.24 29.77 -1.17
N ARG A 162 -23.84 28.75 -0.56
CA ARG A 162 -23.12 27.54 -0.12
C ARG A 162 -22.58 26.74 -1.29
N CYS A 163 -23.34 26.61 -2.38
CA CYS A 163 -22.88 25.98 -3.62
C CYS A 163 -21.65 26.70 -4.18
N HIS A 164 -21.68 28.03 -4.29
CA HIS A 164 -20.53 28.81 -4.75
C HIS A 164 -19.30 28.68 -3.85
N ALA A 165 -19.49 28.64 -2.53
CA ALA A 165 -18.38 28.42 -1.60
C ALA A 165 -17.74 27.03 -1.78
N LEU A 166 -18.57 25.99 -1.99
CA LEU A 166 -18.10 24.65 -2.27
C LEU A 166 -17.41 24.55 -3.64
N GLU A 167 -17.94 25.20 -4.68
CA GLU A 167 -17.32 25.27 -6.01
C GLU A 167 -15.92 25.91 -5.93
N GLN A 168 -15.78 27.00 -5.18
CA GLN A 168 -14.49 27.65 -4.96
C GLN A 168 -13.51 26.72 -4.22
N GLN A 169 -13.98 26.02 -3.19
CA GLN A 169 -13.15 25.05 -2.46
C GLN A 169 -12.70 23.88 -3.35
N VAL A 170 -13.60 23.35 -4.19
CA VAL A 170 -13.28 22.31 -5.16
C VAL A 170 -12.24 22.81 -6.18
N SER A 171 -12.35 24.05 -6.64
CA SER A 171 -11.36 24.66 -7.54
C SER A 171 -9.97 24.69 -6.90
N LEU A 172 -9.86 25.22 -5.67
CA LEU A 172 -8.58 25.29 -4.94
C LEU A 172 -7.97 23.91 -4.71
N LEU A 173 -8.78 22.94 -4.24
CA LEU A 173 -8.30 21.57 -4.03
C LEU A 173 -7.89 20.89 -5.35
N THR A 174 -8.53 21.24 -6.47
CA THR A 174 -8.16 20.73 -7.78
C THR A 174 -6.82 21.30 -8.23
N GLU A 175 -6.59 22.60 -8.03
CA GLU A 175 -5.30 23.25 -8.31
C GLU A 175 -4.16 22.67 -7.46
N GLU A 176 -4.39 22.50 -6.15
CA GLU A 176 -3.41 21.85 -5.25
C GLU A 176 -3.12 20.41 -5.68
N LYS A 177 -4.17 19.64 -6.00
CA LYS A 177 -4.02 18.26 -6.51
C LYS A 177 -3.20 18.23 -7.80
N THR A 178 -3.45 19.16 -8.73
CA THR A 178 -2.64 19.24 -9.96
C THR A 178 -1.19 19.60 -9.68
N GLY A 179 -0.93 20.56 -8.78
CA GLY A 179 0.44 20.90 -8.37
C GLY A 179 1.17 19.73 -7.72
N LEU A 180 0.48 18.94 -6.88
CA LEU A 180 1.04 17.72 -6.29
C LEU A 180 1.33 16.63 -7.33
N TYR A 181 0.50 16.48 -8.37
CA TYR A 181 0.80 15.56 -9.47
C TYR A 181 2.03 16.00 -10.25
N ASP A 182 2.17 17.30 -10.54
CA ASP A 182 3.33 17.83 -11.25
C ASP A 182 4.62 17.67 -10.43
N GLU A 183 4.58 17.92 -9.12
CA GLU A 183 5.72 17.70 -8.23
C GLU A 183 6.09 16.21 -8.15
N ARG A 184 5.09 15.33 -8.01
CA ARG A 184 5.29 13.89 -8.03
C ARG A 184 5.96 13.45 -9.33
N ASP A 185 5.51 13.95 -10.47
CA ASP A 185 6.08 13.59 -11.78
C ASP A 185 7.52 14.09 -11.92
N GLN A 186 7.83 15.28 -11.41
CA GLN A 186 9.21 15.79 -11.35
C GLN A 186 10.10 14.94 -10.45
N LEU A 187 9.60 14.55 -9.27
CA LEU A 187 10.33 13.68 -8.34
C LEU A 187 10.54 12.29 -8.92
N MET A 188 9.52 11.72 -9.57
CA MET A 188 9.63 10.44 -10.27
C MET A 188 10.65 10.51 -11.40
N SER A 189 10.64 11.54 -12.23
CA SER A 189 11.62 11.71 -13.31
C SER A 189 13.05 11.88 -12.76
N ARG A 190 13.21 12.59 -11.63
CA ARG A 190 14.50 12.72 -10.95
C ARG A 190 14.96 11.39 -10.35
N LEU A 191 14.05 10.61 -9.80
CA LEU A 191 14.31 9.30 -9.24
C LEU A 191 14.68 8.31 -10.36
N GLU A 192 13.95 8.30 -11.47
CA GLU A 192 14.29 7.54 -12.68
C GLU A 192 15.64 7.97 -13.27
N ALA A 193 15.99 9.26 -13.24
CA ALA A 193 17.32 9.70 -13.64
C ALA A 193 18.41 9.14 -12.71
N LEU A 194 18.17 9.10 -11.40
CA LEU A 194 19.09 8.53 -10.41
C LEU A 194 19.15 7.00 -10.49
N GLU A 195 18.03 6.32 -10.68
CA GLU A 195 17.92 4.87 -10.86
C GLU A 195 18.44 4.45 -12.24
N GLY A 196 18.29 5.27 -13.27
CA GLY A 196 18.99 5.15 -14.54
C GLY A 196 20.51 5.26 -14.39
N THR A 197 20.99 5.96 -13.34
CA THR A 197 22.40 5.89 -12.92
C THR A 197 22.74 4.70 -12.01
N GLY A 198 21.73 4.01 -11.47
CA GLY A 198 21.80 2.86 -10.55
C GLY A 198 21.55 1.49 -11.18
N GLY A 199 21.02 1.43 -12.40
CA GLY A 199 21.00 0.21 -13.22
C GLY A 199 22.43 -0.24 -13.55
N GLU A 200 22.59 -1.51 -13.97
CA GLU A 200 23.89 -2.17 -14.16
C GLU A 200 24.91 -1.45 -15.07
N GLY A 201 24.52 -0.39 -15.78
CA GLY A 201 25.36 0.44 -16.65
C GLY A 201 25.26 1.96 -16.44
N GLY A 202 24.67 2.45 -15.34
CA GLY A 202 24.61 3.89 -15.06
C GLY A 202 25.98 4.50 -14.70
N PRO A 203 26.23 5.81 -14.88
CA PRO A 203 27.53 6.43 -14.61
C PRO A 203 28.01 6.24 -13.16
N SER A 204 27.08 6.26 -12.21
CA SER A 204 27.35 6.02 -10.78
C SER A 204 27.70 4.55 -10.53
N THR A 205 26.97 3.62 -11.13
CA THR A 205 27.26 2.17 -11.07
C THR A 205 28.59 1.80 -11.73
N LEU A 206 28.91 2.39 -12.88
CA LEU A 206 30.19 2.22 -13.57
C LEU A 206 31.34 2.71 -12.69
N ARG A 207 31.22 3.91 -12.13
CA ARG A 207 32.22 4.45 -11.19
C ARG A 207 32.38 3.58 -9.95
N TYR A 208 31.28 3.04 -9.42
CA TYR A 208 31.32 2.10 -8.30
C TYR A 208 32.04 0.80 -8.69
N LYS A 209 31.76 0.24 -9.87
CA LYS A 209 32.44 -0.95 -10.40
C LYS A 209 33.93 -0.71 -10.61
N ASP A 210 34.32 0.44 -11.16
CA ASP A 210 35.72 0.80 -11.37
C ASP A 210 36.47 0.96 -10.04
N LEU A 211 35.86 1.65 -9.08
CA LEU A 211 36.41 1.77 -7.72
C LEU A 211 36.52 0.41 -7.03
N LYS A 212 35.51 -0.45 -7.17
CA LYS A 212 35.53 -1.81 -6.62
C LYS A 212 36.67 -2.63 -7.22
N LYS A 213 36.85 -2.58 -8.54
CA LYS A 213 37.97 -3.24 -9.23
C LYS A 213 39.34 -2.70 -8.79
N GLN A 214 39.46 -1.39 -8.58
CA GLN A 214 40.68 -0.79 -8.04
C GLN A 214 40.97 -1.28 -6.61
N ILE A 215 39.95 -1.38 -5.76
CA ILE A 215 40.08 -1.93 -4.41
C ILE A 215 40.57 -3.37 -4.46
N ASP A 216 39.95 -4.21 -5.29
CA ASP A 216 40.33 -5.63 -5.39
C ASP A 216 41.78 -5.78 -5.92
N THR A 217 42.17 -4.96 -6.90
CA THR A 217 43.56 -4.94 -7.43
C THR A 217 44.57 -4.52 -6.36
N LEU A 218 44.26 -3.47 -5.59
CA LEU A 218 45.13 -3.01 -4.50
C LEU A 218 45.23 -4.03 -3.37
N GLN A 219 44.17 -4.78 -3.08
CA GLN A 219 44.19 -5.87 -2.11
C GLN A 219 45.11 -7.01 -2.56
N ASP A 220 45.04 -7.40 -3.83
CA ASP A 220 45.92 -8.43 -4.40
C ASP A 220 47.40 -7.99 -4.37
N ASP A 221 47.69 -6.74 -4.72
CA ASP A 221 49.05 -6.22 -4.71
C ASP A 221 49.60 -6.06 -3.29
N LEU A 222 48.76 -5.66 -2.33
CA LEU A 222 49.12 -5.65 -0.91
C LEU A 222 49.48 -7.05 -0.43
N PHE A 223 48.66 -8.06 -0.74
CA PHE A 223 48.93 -9.45 -0.39
C PHE A 223 50.25 -9.97 -0.98
N LYS A 224 50.53 -9.65 -2.26
CA LYS A 224 51.81 -10.02 -2.91
C LYS A 224 53.00 -9.35 -2.23
N ILE A 225 52.90 -8.05 -1.93
CA ILE A 225 53.98 -7.31 -1.27
C ILE A 225 54.22 -7.87 0.13
N GLU A 226 53.17 -8.13 0.92
CA GLU A 226 53.28 -8.74 2.25
C GLU A 226 53.95 -10.10 2.21
N THR A 227 53.59 -10.94 1.24
CA THR A 227 54.23 -12.25 1.03
C THR A 227 55.72 -12.09 0.72
N SER A 228 56.06 -11.22 -0.23
CA SER A 228 57.47 -10.97 -0.58
C SER A 228 58.28 -10.37 0.57
N ARG A 229 57.67 -9.49 1.37
CA ARG A 229 58.30 -8.92 2.58
C ARG A 229 58.64 -10.02 3.58
N ASP A 230 57.72 -10.95 3.82
CA ASP A 230 57.93 -12.05 4.76
C ASP A 230 59.00 -13.02 4.24
N GLU A 231 59.04 -13.30 2.93
CA GLU A 231 60.11 -14.06 2.28
C GLU A 231 61.49 -13.40 2.45
N TYR A 232 61.58 -12.08 2.20
CA TYR A 232 62.82 -11.34 2.38
C TYR A 232 63.25 -11.27 3.86
N ARG A 233 62.30 -11.17 4.80
CA ARG A 233 62.60 -11.22 6.24
C ARG A 233 63.28 -12.52 6.61
N VAL A 234 62.73 -13.66 6.18
CA VAL A 234 63.35 -14.99 6.42
C VAL A 234 64.73 -15.07 5.76
N ARG A 235 64.88 -14.55 4.53
CA ARG A 235 66.18 -14.54 3.84
C ARG A 235 67.23 -13.72 4.58
N VAL A 236 66.86 -12.58 5.15
CA VAL A 236 67.75 -11.75 5.98
C VAL A 236 68.18 -12.54 7.22
N GLU A 237 67.24 -13.17 7.94
CA GLU A 237 67.58 -13.98 9.12
C GLU A 237 68.54 -15.15 8.80
N VAL A 238 68.42 -15.76 7.63
CA VAL A 238 69.34 -16.82 7.16
C VAL A 238 70.73 -16.26 6.89
N LEU A 239 70.82 -15.16 6.13
CA LEU A 239 72.10 -14.52 5.81
C LEU A 239 72.80 -13.99 7.08
N GLU A 240 72.06 -13.48 8.05
CA GLU A 240 72.60 -13.05 9.35
C GLU A 240 73.22 -14.22 10.13
N ARG A 241 72.58 -15.40 10.14
CA ARG A 241 73.17 -16.61 10.75
C ARG A 241 74.43 -17.05 10.01
N GLU A 242 74.39 -17.15 8.69
CA GLU A 242 75.57 -17.54 7.89
C GLU A 242 76.73 -16.57 8.11
N ASN A 243 76.45 -15.26 8.19
CA ASN A 243 77.48 -14.25 8.46
C ASN A 243 78.07 -14.42 9.87
N GLN A 244 77.23 -14.70 10.88
CA GLN A 244 77.71 -14.98 12.24
C GLN A 244 78.58 -16.26 12.31
N GLU A 245 78.21 -17.30 11.58
CA GLU A 245 79.00 -18.54 11.46
C GLU A 245 80.35 -18.30 10.78
N ILE A 246 80.38 -17.49 9.71
CA ILE A 246 81.63 -17.12 9.04
C ILE A 246 82.50 -16.26 9.97
N GLN A 247 81.90 -15.30 10.69
CA GLN A 247 82.62 -14.42 11.62
C GLN A 247 83.28 -15.23 12.74
N THR A 248 82.53 -16.12 13.38
CA THR A 248 83.07 -17.01 14.44
C THR A 248 84.20 -17.89 13.92
N ARG A 249 84.05 -18.47 12.73
CA ARG A 249 85.12 -19.26 12.10
C ARG A 249 86.36 -18.44 11.76
N ASN A 250 86.18 -17.17 11.38
CA ASN A 250 87.28 -16.25 11.12
C ASN A 250 88.02 -15.94 12.41
N ASP A 251 87.30 -15.65 13.50
CA ASP A 251 87.88 -15.40 14.83
C ASP A 251 88.67 -16.62 15.34
N GLU A 252 88.14 -17.85 15.17
CA GLU A 252 88.84 -19.09 15.50
C GLU A 252 90.14 -19.27 14.69
N LEU A 253 90.10 -19.00 13.38
CA LEU A 253 91.28 -19.07 12.52
C LEU A 253 92.32 -18.00 12.87
N GLN A 254 91.85 -16.80 13.24
CA GLN A 254 92.71 -15.70 13.70
C GLN A 254 93.43 -16.10 14.99
N GLN A 255 92.72 -16.68 15.97
CA GLN A 255 93.29 -17.19 17.21
C GLN A 255 94.33 -18.30 16.94
N LEU A 256 94.00 -19.28 16.09
CA LEU A 256 94.94 -20.34 15.71
C LEU A 256 96.20 -19.78 15.03
N ALA A 257 96.05 -18.74 14.19
CA ALA A 257 97.19 -18.08 13.55
C ALA A 257 98.06 -17.27 14.53
N GLU A 258 97.47 -16.72 15.59
CA GLU A 258 98.21 -16.07 16.68
C GLU A 258 98.95 -17.09 17.55
N GLU A 259 98.31 -18.20 17.92
CA GLU A 259 98.93 -19.31 18.64
C GLU A 259 100.11 -19.91 17.85
N ALA A 260 99.93 -20.15 16.55
CA ALA A 260 101.00 -20.64 15.68
C ALA A 260 102.18 -19.66 15.58
N ARG A 261 101.92 -18.35 15.58
CA ARG A 261 102.96 -17.31 15.63
C ARG A 261 103.70 -17.31 16.96
N SER A 262 102.98 -17.39 18.09
CA SER A 262 103.58 -17.47 19.42
C SER A 262 104.48 -18.70 19.57
N LEU A 263 104.00 -19.88 19.16
CA LEU A 263 104.78 -21.12 19.20
C LEU A 263 106.01 -21.04 18.30
N LYS A 264 105.91 -20.40 17.14
CA LYS A 264 107.07 -20.17 16.27
C LYS A 264 108.11 -19.28 16.96
N ASP A 265 107.68 -18.19 17.59
CA ASP A 265 108.57 -17.30 18.32
C ASP A 265 109.25 -18.01 19.50
N GLU A 266 108.56 -18.91 20.20
CA GLU A 266 109.12 -19.76 21.26
C GLU A 266 110.17 -20.75 20.74
N VAL A 267 109.98 -21.35 19.56
CA VAL A 267 110.95 -22.27 18.93
C VAL A 267 112.17 -21.53 18.39
N ASP A 268 111.99 -20.32 17.85
CA ASP A 268 113.09 -19.49 17.33
C ASP A 268 113.96 -18.89 18.46
N ALA A 269 113.44 -18.73 19.67
CA ALA A 269 114.16 -18.17 20.83
C ALA A 269 115.43 -18.95 21.25
N PRO A 270 115.42 -20.29 21.44
CA PRO A 270 116.63 -21.05 21.74
C PRO A 270 117.60 -21.17 20.55
N ASN A 271 117.11 -21.07 19.31
CA ASN A 271 117.93 -21.12 18.10
C ASN A 271 118.69 -19.81 17.81
N ARG A 272 118.35 -18.71 18.50
CA ARG A 272 119.07 -17.42 18.42
C ARG A 272 120.20 -17.26 19.44
N ASN A 273 120.26 -18.12 20.46
CA ASN A 273 121.23 -18.06 21.55
C ASN A 273 122.27 -19.20 21.51
N ALA A 274 122.30 -19.99 20.44
CA ALA A 274 123.32 -21.00 20.13
C ALA A 274 124.13 -20.55 18.90
#